data_AF-A0AA38FNN3-F1
#
_entry.id   AF-A0AA38FNN3-F1
#
_cell.length_a   1.000
_cell.length_b   1.000
_cell.length_c   1.000
_cell.angle_alpha   90.00
_cell.angle_beta   90.00
_cell.angle_gamma   90.00
#
_symmetry.space_group_name_H-M   'P 1'
#
loop_
_entity.id
_entity.type
_entity.pdbx_description
1 polymer ?
#
loop_
_entity_poly.entity_id
_entity_poly.type
_entity_poly.pdbx_seq_one_letter_code
_entity_poly.pdbx_strand_id
1 'polypeptide(L)' 'IGTINSRSNPGNSIDRSSIKWHPPDFNWYKLNFDGASKGNPGIAAGGGAIRDHK' A
#
# COMPACT_ATOMS: atom_id res chain seq x y z
N ILE A 1 8.49 25.41 35.10
CA ILE A 1 9.19 24.81 33.93
C ILE A 1 8.11 24.50 32.91
N GLY A 2 8.06 25.28 31.82
CA GLY A 2 6.89 25.35 30.93
C GLY A 2 6.75 24.15 30.00
N THR A 3 5.51 23.72 29.78
CA THR A 3 5.12 22.69 28.82
C THR A 3 5.41 23.17 27.40
N ILE A 4 6.26 22.45 26.67
CA ILE A 4 6.48 22.69 25.23
C ILE A 4 5.22 22.28 24.46
N ASN A 5 4.38 23.25 24.13
CA ASN A 5 3.31 23.05 23.15
C ASN A 5 3.97 22.91 21.77
N SER A 6 3.97 21.70 21.22
CA SER A 6 4.34 21.45 19.82
C SER A 6 3.28 22.10 18.92
N ARG A 7 3.45 23.39 18.61
CA ARG A 7 2.70 24.04 17.54
C ARG A 7 3.15 23.39 16.23
N SER A 8 2.35 22.48 15.69
CA SER A 8 2.50 22.04 14.31
C SER A 8 2.35 23.27 13.41
N ASN A 9 3.35 23.51 12.57
CA ASN A 9 3.36 24.63 11.63
C ASN A 9 2.22 24.41 10.61
N PRO A 10 1.23 25.32 10.47
CA PRO A 10 0.04 25.11 9.64
C PRO A 10 0.33 25.09 8.12
N GLY A 11 1.57 25.31 7.70
CA GLY A 11 1.96 25.36 6.29
C GLY A 11 2.53 24.08 5.69
N ASN A 12 2.78 23.01 6.47
CA ASN A 12 3.43 21.79 5.99
C ASN A 12 2.81 20.50 6.56
N SER A 13 1.48 20.45 6.71
CA SER A 13 0.81 19.16 6.95
C SER A 13 0.90 18.35 5.65
N ILE A 14 1.93 17.51 5.54
CA ILE A 14 1.95 16.43 4.55
C ILE A 14 0.66 15.65 4.79
N ASP A 15 -0.30 15.78 3.89
CA ASP A 15 -1.53 15.01 3.94
C ASP A 15 -1.15 13.53 3.86
N ARG A 16 -1.20 12.87 5.01
CA ARG A 16 -1.00 11.41 5.11
C ARG A 16 -2.31 10.71 4.81
N SER A 17 -2.99 11.12 3.75
CA SER A 17 -4.20 10.43 3.31
C SER A 17 -3.83 9.00 2.95
N SER A 18 -4.43 8.04 3.66
CA SER A 18 -4.26 6.63 3.33
C SER A 18 -4.94 6.38 1.98
N ILE A 19 -4.16 6.03 0.95
CA ILE A 19 -4.73 5.59 -0.32
C ILE A 19 -5.38 4.22 -0.07
N LYS A 20 -6.70 4.16 -0.26
CA LYS A 20 -7.45 2.91 -0.17
C LYS A 20 -7.59 2.30 -1.55
N TRP A 21 -7.38 1.00 -1.61
CA TRP A 21 -7.66 0.24 -2.82
C TRP A 21 -9.18 0.08 -2.99
N HIS A 22 -9.69 0.39 -4.18
CA HIS A 22 -11.08 0.12 -4.56
C HIS A 22 -11.11 -1.02 -5.58
N PRO A 23 -12.10 -1.93 -5.48
CA PRO A 23 -12.26 -2.98 -6.49
C PRO A 23 -12.52 -2.40 -7.88
N PRO A 24 -12.04 -3.07 -8.93
CA PRO A 24 -12.33 -2.66 -10.29
C PRO A 24 -13.82 -2.84 -10.59
N ASP A 25 -14.28 -2.14 -11.61
CA ASP A 25 -15.68 -2.16 -12.03
C ASP A 25 -16.15 -3.54 -12.47
N PHE A 26 -17.48 -3.71 -12.57
CA PHE A 26 -18.07 -4.95 -13.08
C PHE A 26 -17.54 -5.28 -14.49
N ASN A 27 -17.36 -6.58 -14.78
CA ASN A 27 -16.72 -7.13 -16.00
C ASN A 27 -15.22 -6.87 -16.15
N TRP A 28 -14.54 -6.28 -15.17
CA TRP A 28 -13.08 -6.22 -15.17
C TRP A 28 -12.48 -7.48 -14.54
N TYR A 29 -11.33 -7.88 -15.08
CA TYR A 29 -10.49 -8.88 -14.43
C TYR A 29 -9.54 -8.22 -13.45
N LYS A 30 -9.39 -8.81 -12.27
CA LYS A 30 -8.43 -8.40 -11.25
C LYS A 30 -7.23 -9.33 -11.26
N LEU A 31 -6.05 -8.77 -11.49
CA LEU A 31 -4.78 -9.46 -11.24
C LEU A 31 -4.23 -9.03 -9.89
N ASN A 32 -3.90 -10.01 -9.04
CA ASN A 32 -3.14 -9.79 -7.81
C ASN A 32 -1.89 -10.62 -7.92
N PHE A 33 -0.75 -10.06 -7.59
CA PHE A 33 0.53 -10.74 -7.65
C PHE A 33 1.32 -10.44 -6.38
N ASP A 34 2.18 -11.36 -5.99
CA ASP A 34 3.11 -11.19 -4.89
C ASP A 34 4.42 -11.92 -5.19
N GLY A 35 5.48 -11.52 -4.49
CA GLY A 35 6.81 -12.09 -4.60
C GLY A 35 7.38 -12.44 -3.24
N ALA A 36 8.14 -13.53 -3.17
CA ALA A 36 8.86 -13.94 -1.98
C ALA A 36 10.33 -14.20 -2.31
N SER A 37 11.23 -13.76 -1.45
CA SER A 37 12.66 -14.07 -1.52
C SER A 37 13.14 -14.70 -0.22
N LYS A 38 14.08 -15.65 -0.33
CA LYS A 38 14.74 -16.32 0.79
C LYS A 38 16.14 -15.72 0.99
N GLY A 39 16.19 -14.49 1.48
CA GLY A 39 17.44 -13.75 1.75
C GLY A 39 18.00 -13.00 0.53
N ASN A 40 19.18 -12.39 0.70
CA ASN A 40 19.91 -11.71 -0.37
C ASN A 40 21.45 -11.87 -0.19
N PRO A 41 22.13 -12.75 -0.98
CA PRO A 41 21.58 -13.54 -2.08
C PRO A 41 20.80 -14.77 -1.61
N GLY A 42 19.77 -15.15 -2.37
CA GLY A 42 18.94 -16.33 -2.11
C GLY A 42 17.88 -16.56 -3.18
N ILE A 43 17.13 -17.66 -3.07
CA ILE A 43 16.08 -18.01 -4.06
C ILE A 43 14.93 -17.02 -3.97
N ALA A 44 14.45 -16.54 -5.12
CA ALA A 44 13.24 -15.74 -5.22
C ALA A 44 12.19 -16.45 -6.09
N ALA A 45 10.92 -16.24 -5.76
CA ALA A 45 9.78 -16.74 -6.51
C ALA A 45 8.66 -15.69 -6.52
N GLY A 46 7.74 -15.80 -7.48
CA GLY A 46 6.57 -14.94 -7.57
C GLY A 46 5.35 -15.74 -8.03
N GLY A 47 4.17 -15.23 -7.69
CA GLY A 47 2.91 -15.84 -8.07
C GLY A 47 1.82 -14.79 -8.26
N GLY A 48 0.75 -15.17 -8.95
CA GLY A 48 -0.39 -14.28 -9.15
C GLY A 48 -1.68 -15.03 -9.44
N ALA A 49 -2.79 -14.34 -9.19
CA ALA A 49 -4.14 -14.82 -9.42
C ALA A 49 -4.93 -13.80 -10.25
N ILE A 50 -5.42 -14.26 -11.40
CA ILE A 50 -6.38 -13.55 -12.24
C ILE A 50 -7.78 -14.00 -11.81
N ARG A 51 -8.65 -13.04 -11.52
CA ARG A 51 -10.02 -13.27 -11.04
C ARG A 51 -11.00 -12.44 -11.84
N ASP A 52 -12.18 -12.97 -12.07
CA ASP A 52 -13.32 -12.21 -12.59
C ASP A 52 -14.19 -11.69 -11.42
N HIS A 53 -15.45 -11.40 -11.68
CA HIS A 53 -16.40 -10.88 -10.70
C HIS A 53 -17.12 -11.98 -9.90
N LYS A 54 -16.95 -13.27 -10.22
CA LYS A 54 -17.68 -14.38 -9.60
C LYS A 54 -17.00 -14.92 -8.34
#